data_AF-A0AAU6I1B9-F1
#
_entry.id   AF-A0AAU6I1B9-F1
#
_cell.length_a   1.000
_cell.length_b   1.000
_cell.length_c   1.000
_cell.angle_alpha   90.00
_cell.angle_beta   90.00
_cell.angle_gamma   90.00
#
_symmetry.space_group_name_H-M   'P 1'
#
loop_
_entity.id
_entity.type
_entity.pdbx_description
1 polymer ?
#
loop_
_entity_poly.entity_id
_entity_poly.type
_entity_poly.pdbx_seq_one_letter_code
_entity_poly.pdbx_strand_id
1 'polypeptide(L)'
;MRTLTLPDGSGVLSLTDRPTDDDFLPLPHGLTLDDAVAVRAHEVRAGDLLVAEFSDGTGVRPTEHVPAPYPAHPHAVRDCPCQGCEECEDLDTWTLAEPGRVADVALRFICLAPAEDDEPCTLVLRNRPVAVIRADVVARAEAAAEKAPESESVYSVTWHNDFEASSPQEAARLAYEQLRSYATDAWPPVLEVEDEQGERVTIDLNAGNEVGG
;
A
#
# COMPACT_ATOMS: atom_id res chain seq x y z
N MET A 1 -14.05 3.37 9.26
CA MET A 1 -14.16 4.83 9.56
C MET A 1 -13.64 5.11 10.95
N ARG A 2 -12.76 6.11 11.09
CA ARG A 2 -12.15 6.51 12.37
C ARG A 2 -12.11 8.03 12.53
N THR A 3 -11.93 8.49 13.76
CA THR A 3 -11.90 9.91 14.09
C THR A 3 -10.49 10.35 14.45
N LEU A 4 -10.01 11.41 13.80
CA LEU A 4 -8.74 12.05 14.09
C LEU A 4 -8.96 13.43 14.69
N THR A 5 -8.04 13.85 15.55
CA THR A 5 -8.04 15.20 16.12
C THR A 5 -6.75 15.89 15.73
N LEU A 6 -6.85 17.14 15.31
CA LEU A 6 -5.66 17.96 15.05
C LEU A 6 -4.87 18.19 16.35
N PRO A 7 -3.53 18.32 16.29
CA PRO A 7 -2.70 18.49 17.49
C PRO A 7 -3.06 19.72 18.33
N ASP A 8 -3.55 20.77 17.68
CA ASP A 8 -4.00 22.03 18.31
C ASP A 8 -5.43 21.95 18.88
N GLY A 9 -6.11 20.80 18.75
CA GLY A 9 -7.49 20.60 19.19
C GLY A 9 -8.53 21.36 18.38
N SER A 10 -8.15 22.00 17.29
CA SER A 10 -9.01 22.91 16.52
C SER A 10 -10.06 22.20 15.65
N GLY A 11 -10.01 20.88 15.54
CA GLY A 11 -10.93 20.15 14.69
C GLY A 11 -10.90 18.64 14.89
N VAL A 12 -12.08 18.05 14.69
CA VAL A 12 -12.31 16.61 14.62
C VAL A 12 -12.54 16.26 13.15
N LEU A 13 -11.80 15.28 12.65
CA LEU A 13 -11.79 14.85 11.25
C LEU A 13 -12.23 13.39 11.19
N SER A 14 -13.05 13.03 10.20
CA SER A 14 -13.47 11.65 9.99
C SER A 14 -12.65 11.07 8.85
N LEU A 15 -11.75 10.13 9.15
CA LEU A 15 -11.02 9.36 8.16
C LEU A 15 -11.83 8.11 7.79
N THR A 16 -12.35 8.07 6.58
CA THR A 16 -13.05 6.89 6.06
C THR A 16 -12.05 5.79 5.71
N ASP A 17 -12.56 4.57 5.56
CA ASP A 17 -11.73 3.46 5.08
C ASP A 17 -11.23 3.77 3.66
N ARG A 18 -10.04 3.27 3.34
CA ARG A 18 -9.45 3.44 2.02
C ARG A 18 -10.26 2.65 0.99
N PRO A 19 -10.59 3.22 -0.19
CA PRO A 19 -11.19 2.45 -1.28
C PRO A 19 -10.31 1.26 -1.67
N THR A 20 -10.94 0.20 -2.17
CA THR A 20 -10.27 -1.06 -2.54
C THR A 20 -10.34 -1.33 -4.05
N ASP A 21 -10.68 -0.33 -4.84
CA ASP A 21 -10.64 -0.41 -6.30
C ASP A 21 -9.22 -0.12 -6.83
N ASP A 22 -9.01 -0.41 -8.11
CA ASP A 22 -7.68 -0.40 -8.74
C ASP A 22 -7.02 0.99 -8.81
N ASP A 23 -7.79 2.07 -8.57
CA ASP A 23 -7.27 3.44 -8.55
C ASP A 23 -6.53 3.76 -7.24
N PHE A 24 -6.64 2.92 -6.21
CA PHE A 24 -6.03 3.14 -4.89
C PHE A 24 -5.04 2.04 -4.52
N LEU A 25 -3.75 2.36 -4.61
CA LEU A 25 -2.69 1.46 -4.17
C LEU A 25 -2.81 1.15 -2.68
N PRO A 26 -2.51 -0.07 -2.22
CA PRO A 26 -2.49 -0.39 -0.79
C PRO A 26 -1.40 0.42 -0.07
N LEU A 27 -1.55 0.56 1.25
CA LEU A 27 -0.49 1.15 2.08
C LEU A 27 0.73 0.21 2.10
N PRO A 28 1.95 0.75 2.03
CA PRO A 28 3.17 -0.05 1.93
C PRO A 28 3.51 -0.75 3.26
N HIS A 29 4.32 -1.80 3.19
CA HIS A 29 4.90 -2.50 4.35
C HIS A 29 3.89 -3.02 5.40
N GLY A 30 2.65 -3.32 4.97
CA GLY A 30 1.59 -3.77 5.87
C GLY A 30 1.09 -2.68 6.82
N LEU A 31 1.41 -1.41 6.56
CA LEU A 31 0.86 -0.27 7.29
C LEU A 31 -0.66 -0.23 7.16
N THR A 32 -1.31 0.29 8.19
CA THR A 32 -2.76 0.43 8.21
C THR A 32 -3.14 1.88 8.43
N LEU A 33 -4.41 2.21 8.16
CA LEU A 33 -4.90 3.53 8.50
C LEU A 33 -4.86 3.80 10.00
N ASP A 34 -4.81 2.78 10.88
CA ASP A 34 -4.72 2.98 12.34
C ASP A 34 -3.44 3.72 12.75
N ASP A 35 -2.37 3.57 11.96
CA ASP A 35 -1.08 4.22 12.17
C ASP A 35 -1.09 5.72 11.81
N ALA A 36 -2.10 6.18 11.07
CA ALA A 36 -2.13 7.56 10.61
C ALA A 36 -2.51 8.54 11.73
N VAL A 37 -2.09 9.78 11.59
CA VAL A 37 -2.45 10.92 12.44
C VAL A 37 -2.87 12.10 11.58
N ALA A 38 -3.74 12.97 12.11
CA ALA A 38 -4.07 14.22 11.43
C ALA A 38 -3.09 15.32 11.83
N VAL A 39 -2.65 16.09 10.84
CA VAL A 39 -1.80 17.28 11.01
C VAL A 39 -2.22 18.36 10.05
N ARG A 40 -1.71 19.57 10.21
CA ARG A 40 -1.75 20.57 9.13
C ARG A 40 -0.62 20.29 8.14
N ALA A 41 -0.85 20.60 6.87
CA ALA A 41 0.14 20.36 5.81
C ALA A 41 1.54 20.92 6.13
N HIS A 42 1.63 22.09 6.76
CA HIS A 42 2.92 22.67 7.16
C HIS A 42 3.64 21.97 8.32
N GLU A 43 2.96 21.06 9.02
CA GLU A 43 3.51 20.26 10.11
C GLU A 43 3.97 18.86 9.64
N VAL A 44 3.71 18.54 8.37
CA VAL A 44 4.22 17.33 7.72
C VAL A 44 5.75 17.40 7.69
N ARG A 45 6.39 16.28 8.03
CA ARG A 45 7.86 16.17 8.08
C ARG A 45 8.37 15.33 6.91
N ALA A 46 9.64 15.50 6.59
CA ALA A 46 10.31 14.65 5.61
C ALA A 46 10.18 13.17 6.01
N GLY A 47 9.76 12.33 5.07
CA GLY A 47 9.53 10.89 5.27
C GLY A 47 8.18 10.52 5.89
N ASP A 48 7.35 11.49 6.31
CA ASP A 48 5.96 11.17 6.68
C ASP A 48 5.23 10.67 5.42
N LEU A 49 4.49 9.57 5.49
CA LEU A 49 3.74 9.04 4.36
C LEU A 49 2.38 9.74 4.29
N LEU A 50 2.09 10.48 3.22
CA LEU A 50 0.80 11.13 3.01
C LEU A 50 -0.23 10.09 2.53
N VAL A 51 -1.37 10.00 3.22
CA VAL A 51 -2.40 8.99 2.92
C VAL A 51 -3.75 9.58 2.54
N ALA A 52 -4.08 10.77 3.04
CA ALA A 52 -5.32 11.48 2.68
C ALA A 52 -5.23 12.99 2.95
N GLU A 53 -6.05 13.74 2.23
CA GLU A 53 -6.35 15.15 2.51
C GLU A 53 -7.77 15.31 3.04
N PHE A 54 -8.02 16.41 3.75
CA PHE A 54 -9.36 16.80 4.19
C PHE A 54 -9.74 18.12 3.52
N SER A 55 -10.47 18.03 2.41
CA SER A 55 -10.88 19.18 1.62
C SER A 55 -11.86 20.08 2.36
N ASP A 56 -11.89 21.35 1.95
CA ASP A 56 -12.76 22.34 2.56
C ASP A 56 -14.21 22.11 2.11
N GLY A 57 -15.11 21.90 3.07
CA GLY A 57 -16.55 21.74 2.83
C GLY A 57 -17.38 22.32 3.97
N THR A 58 -18.64 22.68 3.70
CA THR A 58 -19.58 23.11 4.75
C THR A 58 -20.00 21.90 5.59
N GLY A 59 -19.43 21.74 6.78
CA GLY A 59 -19.75 20.65 7.71
C GLY A 59 -18.56 19.75 8.03
N VAL A 60 -18.76 18.43 8.03
CA VAL A 60 -17.69 17.43 8.20
C VAL A 60 -16.85 17.45 6.92
N ARG A 61 -15.57 17.79 7.04
CA ARG A 61 -14.62 17.78 5.91
C ARG A 61 -14.53 16.35 5.35
N PRO A 62 -14.80 16.12 4.05
CA PRO A 62 -14.69 14.79 3.48
C PRO A 62 -13.22 14.35 3.44
N THR A 63 -13.00 13.05 3.59
CA THR A 63 -11.68 12.44 3.38
C THR A 63 -11.49 12.23 1.88
N GLU A 64 -10.38 12.72 1.37
CA GLU A 64 -9.89 12.45 0.03
C GLU A 64 -8.61 11.62 0.15
N HIS A 65 -8.72 10.31 -0.09
CA HIS A 65 -7.56 9.43 -0.05
C HIS A 65 -6.60 9.76 -1.19
N VAL A 66 -5.30 9.72 -0.91
CA VAL A 66 -4.28 9.84 -1.96
C VAL A 66 -4.27 8.50 -2.73
N PRO A 67 -4.44 8.49 -4.07
CA PRO A 67 -4.45 7.27 -4.89
C PRO A 67 -3.20 6.40 -4.70
N ALA A 68 -2.02 7.01 -4.71
CA ALA A 68 -0.73 6.38 -4.41
C ALA A 68 -0.11 7.09 -3.19
N PRO A 69 -0.13 6.50 -1.99
CA PRO A 69 0.49 7.09 -0.80
C PRO A 69 1.99 7.31 -1.05
N TYR A 70 2.49 8.50 -0.74
CA TYR A 70 3.87 8.88 -1.07
C TYR A 70 4.60 9.45 0.15
N PRO A 71 5.93 9.27 0.24
CA PRO A 71 6.75 9.89 1.27
C PRO A 71 6.82 11.40 1.03
N ALA A 72 6.52 12.19 2.05
CA ALA A 72 6.57 13.63 1.95
C ALA A 72 8.03 14.13 1.97
N HIS A 73 8.31 15.08 1.11
CA HIS A 73 9.53 15.88 1.05
C HIS A 73 9.12 17.36 1.13
N PRO A 74 8.79 17.88 2.32
CA PRO A 74 8.15 19.18 2.44
C PRO A 74 9.12 20.34 2.18
N HIS A 75 8.75 21.25 1.28
CA HIS A 75 9.46 22.48 0.98
C HIS A 75 8.53 23.69 1.06
N ALA A 76 9.04 24.82 1.56
CA ALA A 76 8.39 26.09 1.27
C ALA A 76 8.36 26.29 -0.25
N VAL A 77 7.28 26.84 -0.81
CA VAL A 77 7.12 26.99 -2.26
C VAL A 77 8.32 27.66 -2.92
N ARG A 78 8.82 28.76 -2.33
CA ARG A 78 10.00 29.50 -2.82
C ARG A 78 11.30 28.65 -2.84
N ASP A 79 11.33 27.59 -2.06
CA ASP A 79 12.46 26.69 -1.84
C ASP A 79 12.18 25.31 -2.46
N CYS A 80 11.13 25.17 -3.31
CA CYS A 80 10.87 23.91 -4.03
C CYS A 80 12.00 23.65 -5.02
N PRO A 81 12.60 22.44 -5.03
CA PRO A 81 13.68 22.11 -5.96
C PRO A 81 13.20 21.98 -7.42
N CYS A 82 11.89 21.88 -7.62
CA CYS A 82 11.19 21.59 -8.87
C CYS A 82 11.19 22.72 -9.93
N GLN A 83 12.08 23.73 -9.83
CA GLN A 83 12.16 24.96 -10.64
C GLN A 83 11.29 25.00 -11.91
N GLY A 84 10.01 25.37 -11.78
CA GLY A 84 9.09 25.53 -12.92
C GLY A 84 8.30 24.27 -13.35
N CYS A 85 7.95 23.35 -12.43
CA CYS A 85 6.87 22.38 -12.69
C CYS A 85 5.54 23.09 -13.00
N GLU A 86 4.62 22.38 -13.66
CA GLU A 86 3.29 22.89 -14.05
C GLU A 86 2.56 23.57 -12.88
N GLU A 87 2.56 23.01 -11.67
CA GLU A 87 1.87 23.64 -10.54
C GLU A 87 2.60 24.89 -10.02
N CYS A 88 3.93 24.94 -10.13
CA CYS A 88 4.68 26.16 -9.82
C CYS A 88 4.36 27.25 -10.86
N GLU A 89 4.25 26.91 -12.14
CA GLU A 89 3.87 27.85 -13.20
C GLU A 89 2.43 28.34 -13.07
N ASP A 90 1.49 27.46 -12.68
CA ASP A 90 0.11 27.83 -12.39
C ASP A 90 0.00 28.79 -11.21
N LEU A 91 0.78 28.52 -10.15
CA LEU A 91 0.85 29.38 -8.98
C LEU A 91 1.48 30.74 -9.32
N ASP A 92 2.55 30.75 -10.11
CA ASP A 92 3.17 31.96 -10.61
C ASP A 92 2.19 32.76 -11.47
N THR A 93 1.46 32.12 -12.38
CA THR A 93 0.41 32.74 -13.20
C THR A 93 -0.68 33.37 -12.32
N TRP A 94 -1.12 32.66 -11.29
CA TRP A 94 -2.08 33.16 -10.29
C TRP A 94 -1.56 34.39 -9.53
N THR A 95 -0.26 34.43 -9.20
CA THR A 95 0.35 35.61 -8.56
C THR A 95 0.59 36.78 -9.51
N LEU A 96 0.94 36.52 -10.76
CA LEU A 96 1.16 37.56 -11.78
C LEU A 96 -0.13 38.30 -12.10
N ALA A 97 -1.29 37.62 -12.03
CA ALA A 97 -2.60 38.24 -12.17
C ALA A 97 -2.89 39.27 -11.06
N GLU A 98 -2.36 39.08 -9.84
CA GLU A 98 -2.50 39.99 -8.71
C GLU A 98 -1.21 40.05 -7.87
N PRO A 99 -0.26 40.95 -8.19
CA PRO A 99 1.07 40.97 -7.59
C PRO A 99 1.11 41.15 -6.06
N GLY A 100 0.03 41.65 -5.46
CA GLY A 100 -0.13 41.70 -4.00
C GLY A 100 -0.18 40.31 -3.33
N ARG A 101 -0.39 39.23 -4.11
CA ARG A 101 -0.48 37.84 -3.65
C ARG A 101 0.86 37.11 -3.59
N VAL A 102 1.96 37.71 -4.06
CA VAL A 102 3.29 37.06 -4.05
C VAL A 102 3.75 36.75 -2.61
N ALA A 103 3.55 37.68 -1.68
CA ALA A 103 3.82 37.44 -0.26
C ALA A 103 2.86 36.40 0.34
N ASP A 104 1.65 36.28 -0.20
CA ASP A 104 0.64 35.34 0.25
C ASP A 104 0.97 33.91 -0.14
N VAL A 105 1.63 33.66 -1.28
CA VAL A 105 1.92 32.29 -1.74
C VAL A 105 2.77 31.51 -0.73
N ALA A 106 3.90 32.08 -0.29
CA ALA A 106 4.77 31.41 0.67
C ALA A 106 4.11 31.20 2.05
N LEU A 107 3.09 32.00 2.36
CA LEU A 107 2.31 31.88 3.59
C LEU A 107 1.10 30.94 3.45
N ARG A 108 0.59 30.75 2.23
CA ARG A 108 -0.64 30.00 1.96
C ARG A 108 -0.42 28.58 1.48
N PHE A 109 0.74 28.28 0.89
CA PHE A 109 1.00 26.99 0.28
C PHE A 109 2.28 26.35 0.83
N ILE A 110 2.35 25.03 0.72
CA ILE A 110 3.56 24.23 0.96
C ILE A 110 3.62 23.14 -0.12
N CYS A 111 4.82 22.86 -0.60
CA CYS A 111 5.08 21.70 -1.45
C CYS A 111 5.30 20.49 -0.53
N LEU A 112 4.52 19.43 -0.67
CA LEU A 112 4.68 18.19 0.10
C LEU A 112 5.50 17.12 -0.63
N ALA A 113 5.53 17.16 -1.96
CA ALA A 113 6.38 16.33 -2.80
C ALA A 113 6.80 17.17 -4.01
N PRO A 114 8.11 17.39 -4.22
CA PRO A 114 8.61 17.98 -5.46
C PRO A 114 8.28 17.10 -6.66
N ALA A 115 8.27 17.71 -7.84
CA ALA A 115 8.11 16.97 -9.10
C ALA A 115 9.29 16.00 -9.29
N GLU A 116 8.99 14.75 -9.63
CA GLU A 116 9.94 13.70 -9.98
C GLU A 116 9.43 12.98 -11.24
N ASP A 117 10.31 12.67 -12.19
CA ASP A 117 10.05 11.81 -13.37
C ASP A 117 8.62 11.87 -13.96
N ASP A 118 8.29 12.99 -14.61
CA ASP A 118 6.98 13.28 -15.25
C ASP A 118 5.78 13.43 -14.28
N GLU A 119 5.98 13.31 -12.97
CA GLU A 119 4.96 13.62 -11.96
C GLU A 119 5.08 15.08 -11.52
N PRO A 120 3.93 15.78 -11.39
CA PRO A 120 3.96 17.19 -11.14
C PRO A 120 3.97 17.43 -9.61
N CYS A 121 4.38 18.61 -9.17
CA CYS A 121 4.73 18.85 -7.77
C CYS A 121 3.47 18.98 -6.90
N THR A 122 3.41 18.32 -5.74
CA THR A 122 2.21 18.38 -4.90
C THR A 122 2.19 19.65 -4.03
N LEU A 123 1.46 20.67 -4.49
CA LEU A 123 1.22 21.91 -3.76
C LEU A 123 -0.12 21.87 -3.01
N VAL A 124 -0.09 22.10 -1.71
CA VAL A 124 -1.30 22.11 -0.86
C VAL A 124 -1.40 23.39 -0.03
N LEU A 125 -2.62 23.73 0.39
CA LEU A 125 -2.82 24.82 1.33
C LEU A 125 -2.12 24.52 2.66
N ARG A 126 -1.29 25.45 3.11
CA ARG A 126 -0.43 25.35 4.30
C ARG A 126 -1.16 24.90 5.56
N ASN A 127 -2.41 25.33 5.73
CA ASN A 127 -3.24 25.03 6.90
C ASN A 127 -4.28 23.92 6.66
N ARG A 128 -4.30 23.33 5.46
CA ARG A 128 -5.18 22.20 5.15
C ARG A 128 -4.84 21.03 6.06
N PRO A 129 -5.84 20.42 6.73
CA PRO A 129 -5.62 19.19 7.45
C PRO A 129 -5.32 18.06 6.47
N VAL A 130 -4.36 17.22 6.82
CA VAL A 130 -3.97 16.02 6.09
C VAL A 130 -3.80 14.85 7.06
N ALA A 131 -3.95 13.63 6.58
CA ALA A 131 -3.62 12.42 7.31
C ALA A 131 -2.27 11.89 6.82
N VAL A 132 -1.37 11.63 7.77
CA VAL A 132 -0.04 11.07 7.52
C VAL A 132 0.24 9.89 8.43
N ILE A 133 1.04 8.94 7.97
CA ILE A 133 1.73 7.98 8.84
C ILE A 133 3.14 8.52 9.10
N ARG A 134 3.54 8.60 10.37
CA ARG A 134 4.81 9.24 10.73
C ARG A 134 6.02 8.47 10.20
N ALA A 135 7.05 9.19 9.79
CA ALA A 135 8.28 8.63 9.24
C ALA A 135 8.91 7.52 10.13
N ASP A 136 8.86 7.68 11.46
CA ASP A 136 9.38 6.66 12.39
C ASP A 136 8.53 5.38 12.42
N VAL A 137 7.23 5.47 12.15
CA VAL A 137 6.33 4.33 12.02
C VAL A 137 6.58 3.63 10.68
N VAL A 138 6.70 4.41 9.60
CA VAL A 138 7.02 3.90 8.25
C VAL A 138 8.33 3.12 8.27
N ALA A 139 9.41 3.72 8.80
CA ALA A 139 10.72 3.08 8.86
C ALA A 139 10.72 1.80 9.72
N ARG A 140 9.90 1.74 10.79
CA ARG A 140 9.74 0.51 11.57
C ARG A 140 9.01 -0.58 10.79
N ALA A 141 7.97 -0.21 10.04
CA ALA A 141 7.21 -1.14 9.22
C ALA A 141 8.05 -1.68 8.06
N GLU A 142 8.80 -0.81 7.38
CA GLU A 142 9.76 -1.19 6.34
C GLU A 142 10.80 -2.19 6.87
N ALA A 143 11.47 -1.87 7.98
CA ALA A 143 12.45 -2.77 8.61
C ALA A 143 11.83 -4.08 9.13
N ALA A 144 10.53 -4.11 9.42
CA ALA A 144 9.81 -5.32 9.79
C ALA A 144 9.45 -6.15 8.55
N ALA A 145 9.06 -5.51 7.45
CA ALA A 145 8.79 -6.15 6.17
C ALA A 145 10.05 -6.77 5.56
N GLU A 146 11.21 -6.11 5.66
CA GLU A 146 12.51 -6.66 5.23
C GLU A 146 12.95 -7.88 6.04
N LYS A 147 12.53 -7.96 7.32
CA LYS A 147 12.86 -9.07 8.22
C LYS A 147 11.80 -10.16 8.22
N ALA A 148 10.62 -9.89 7.70
CA ALA A 148 9.64 -10.91 7.46
C ALA A 148 10.30 -11.89 6.47
N PRO A 149 10.31 -13.20 6.75
CA PRO A 149 10.69 -14.16 5.73
C PRO A 149 9.83 -13.85 4.50
N GLU A 150 10.47 -13.68 3.34
CA GLU A 150 9.79 -13.56 2.06
C GLU A 150 8.63 -14.56 2.08
N SER A 151 7.41 -14.03 1.88
CA SER A 151 6.13 -14.73 1.97
C SER A 151 6.27 -16.23 1.69
N GLU A 152 5.74 -17.06 2.60
CA GLU A 152 5.65 -18.52 2.45
C GLU A 152 5.49 -18.89 0.97
N SER A 153 6.53 -19.51 0.41
CA SER A 153 6.56 -19.85 -1.02
C SER A 153 5.28 -20.59 -1.39
N VAL A 154 4.54 -20.08 -2.37
CA VAL A 154 3.28 -20.69 -2.78
C VAL A 154 3.61 -21.87 -3.68
N TYR A 155 3.47 -23.09 -3.14
CA TYR A 155 3.66 -24.31 -3.91
C TYR A 155 2.33 -24.80 -4.48
N SER A 156 2.32 -25.10 -5.78
CA SER A 156 1.23 -25.84 -6.40
C SER A 156 1.54 -27.33 -6.35
N VAL A 157 0.58 -28.13 -5.86
CA VAL A 157 0.73 -29.59 -5.78
C VAL A 157 -0.28 -30.22 -6.72
N THR A 158 0.23 -30.92 -7.73
CA THR A 158 -0.61 -31.70 -8.65
C THR A 158 -0.44 -33.18 -8.36
N TRP A 159 -1.55 -33.90 -8.26
CA TRP A 159 -1.57 -35.35 -8.08
C TRP A 159 -2.24 -36.02 -9.28
N HIS A 160 -1.54 -36.99 -9.87
CA HIS A 160 -2.01 -37.76 -11.01
C HIS A 160 -2.32 -39.19 -10.58
N ASN A 161 -3.51 -39.69 -10.92
CA ASN A 161 -3.85 -41.09 -10.79
C ASN A 161 -4.90 -41.53 -11.81
N ASP A 162 -4.84 -42.79 -12.22
CA ASP A 162 -5.73 -43.38 -13.19
C ASP A 162 -6.84 -44.19 -12.50
N PHE A 163 -8.09 -44.00 -12.94
CA PHE A 163 -9.25 -44.73 -12.42
C PHE A 163 -10.05 -45.34 -13.56
N GLU A 164 -10.40 -46.61 -13.43
CA GLU A 164 -11.44 -47.22 -14.27
C GLU A 164 -12.82 -46.81 -13.73
N ALA A 165 -13.52 -45.98 -14.47
CA ALA A 165 -14.84 -45.47 -14.10
C ALA A 165 -15.77 -45.41 -15.33
N SER A 166 -17.08 -45.54 -15.09
CA SER A 166 -18.10 -45.45 -16.14
C SER A 166 -18.43 -44.00 -16.53
N SER A 167 -17.97 -43.01 -15.74
CA SER A 167 -18.18 -41.59 -15.99
C SER A 167 -17.13 -40.71 -15.31
N PRO A 168 -16.94 -39.45 -15.75
CA PRO A 168 -16.06 -38.49 -15.08
C PRO A 168 -16.43 -38.21 -13.61
N GLN A 169 -17.72 -38.19 -13.28
CA GLN A 169 -18.19 -37.95 -11.90
C GLN A 169 -17.86 -39.12 -10.98
N GLU A 170 -17.92 -40.35 -11.51
CA GLU A 170 -17.48 -41.53 -10.77
C GLU A 170 -15.97 -41.54 -10.57
N ALA A 171 -15.17 -41.18 -11.59
CA ALA A 171 -13.73 -41.01 -11.45
C ALA A 171 -13.36 -39.97 -10.39
N ALA A 172 -14.04 -38.81 -10.39
CA ALA A 172 -13.83 -37.77 -9.37
C ALA A 172 -14.21 -38.23 -7.96
N ARG A 173 -15.29 -39.00 -7.81
CA ARG A 173 -15.70 -39.59 -6.52
C ARG A 173 -14.64 -40.59 -6.03
N LEU A 174 -14.15 -41.47 -6.90
CA LEU A 174 -13.09 -42.43 -6.57
C LEU A 174 -11.79 -41.73 -6.16
N ALA A 175 -11.40 -40.68 -6.88
CA ALA A 175 -10.26 -39.83 -6.55
C ALA A 175 -10.39 -39.19 -5.16
N TYR A 176 -11.56 -38.62 -4.85
CA TYR A 176 -11.86 -38.06 -3.53
C TYR A 176 -11.81 -39.12 -2.42
N GLU A 177 -12.41 -40.30 -2.65
CA GLU A 177 -12.41 -41.41 -1.69
C GLU A 177 -10.98 -41.92 -1.41
N GLN A 178 -10.13 -41.99 -2.44
CA GLN A 178 -8.72 -42.37 -2.28
C GLN A 178 -7.92 -41.31 -1.51
N LEU A 179 -8.02 -40.03 -1.88
CA LEU A 179 -7.36 -38.95 -1.15
C LEU A 179 -7.79 -38.90 0.32
N ARG A 180 -9.08 -39.13 0.57
CA ARG A 180 -9.63 -39.21 1.92
C ARG A 180 -9.07 -40.40 2.71
N SER A 181 -8.84 -41.55 2.06
CA SER A 181 -8.26 -42.73 2.70
C SER A 181 -6.78 -42.54 3.08
N TYR A 182 -6.02 -41.77 2.30
CA TYR A 182 -4.62 -41.43 2.60
C TYR A 182 -4.45 -40.59 3.87
N ALA A 183 -5.47 -39.81 4.25
CA ALA A 183 -5.46 -39.08 5.51
C ALA A 183 -5.61 -40.00 6.74
N THR A 184 -6.01 -41.26 6.56
CA THR A 184 -6.36 -42.16 7.65
C THR A 184 -5.53 -43.45 7.72
N ASP A 185 -5.18 -44.10 6.60
CA ASP A 185 -4.45 -45.39 6.62
C ASP A 185 -3.70 -45.68 5.29
N ALA A 186 -2.40 -45.36 5.27
CA ALA A 186 -1.30 -45.87 4.41
C ALA A 186 -1.22 -45.60 2.87
N TRP A 187 0.06 -45.41 2.46
CA TRP A 187 0.68 -45.08 1.15
C TRP A 187 0.46 -43.66 0.60
N PRO A 188 1.32 -42.69 0.96
CA PRO A 188 1.23 -41.35 0.41
C PRO A 188 1.57 -41.35 -1.10
N PRO A 189 0.88 -40.52 -1.90
CA PRO A 189 1.09 -40.45 -3.34
C PRO A 189 2.45 -39.84 -3.70
N VAL A 190 2.91 -40.11 -4.91
CA VAL A 190 3.96 -39.32 -5.56
C VAL A 190 3.36 -37.97 -5.93
N LEU A 191 3.98 -36.90 -5.47
CA LEU A 191 3.54 -35.53 -5.71
C LEU A 191 4.47 -34.87 -6.73
N GLU A 192 3.88 -34.16 -7.68
CA GLU A 192 4.63 -33.19 -8.49
C GLU A 192 4.36 -31.80 -7.89
N VAL A 193 5.43 -31.16 -7.45
CA VAL A 193 5.42 -29.81 -6.89
C VAL A 193 6.07 -28.89 -7.90
N GLU A 194 5.35 -27.87 -8.33
CA GLU A 194 5.88 -26.80 -9.19
C GLU A 194 6.00 -25.51 -8.37
N ASP A 195 7.18 -24.89 -8.43
CA ASP A 195 7.45 -23.61 -7.79
C ASP A 195 7.05 -22.41 -8.67
N GLU A 196 7.20 -21.20 -8.15
CA GLU A 196 6.85 -19.95 -8.84
C GLU A 196 7.70 -19.68 -10.09
N GLN A 197 8.79 -20.42 -10.29
CA GLN A 197 9.70 -20.30 -11.42
C GLN A 197 9.44 -21.38 -12.48
N GLY A 198 8.44 -22.26 -12.25
CA GLY A 198 8.08 -23.36 -13.11
C GLY A 198 8.99 -24.59 -12.98
N GLU A 199 9.84 -24.63 -11.95
CA GLU A 199 10.67 -25.79 -11.66
C GLU A 199 9.81 -26.89 -11.01
N ARG A 200 9.90 -28.11 -11.55
CA ARG A 200 9.12 -29.26 -11.10
C ARG A 200 9.97 -30.23 -10.30
N VAL A 201 9.54 -30.53 -9.09
CA VAL A 201 10.15 -31.54 -8.22
C VAL A 201 9.14 -32.65 -7.96
N THR A 202 9.56 -33.89 -8.20
CA THR A 202 8.79 -35.08 -7.84
C THR A 202 9.15 -35.51 -6.42
N ILE A 203 8.20 -35.44 -5.50
CA ILE A 203 8.37 -35.86 -4.10
C ILE A 203 7.70 -37.22 -3.92
N ASP A 204 8.51 -38.24 -3.68
CA ASP A 204 8.04 -39.52 -3.14
C ASP A 204 8.07 -39.44 -1.63
N LEU A 205 6.89 -39.35 -1.02
CA LEU A 205 6.72 -39.28 0.42
C LEU A 205 7.08 -40.62 1.13
N ASN A 206 7.42 -41.69 0.39
CA ASN A 206 7.97 -42.95 0.93
C ASN A 206 9.50 -43.01 0.94
N ALA A 207 10.19 -42.14 0.20
CA ALA A 207 11.64 -42.05 0.25
C ALA A 207 12.00 -41.39 1.58
N GLY A 208 12.10 -42.20 2.65
CA GLY A 208 12.56 -41.73 3.94
C GLY A 208 13.83 -40.92 3.76
N ASN A 209 13.89 -39.73 4.37
CA ASN A 209 15.03 -38.81 4.38
C ASN A 209 16.38 -39.56 4.44
N GLU A 210 16.95 -39.91 3.29
CA GLU A 210 18.39 -40.09 3.15
C GLU A 210 18.96 -38.68 3.00
N VAL A 211 19.11 -38.00 4.13
CA VAL A 211 20.11 -36.95 4.26
C VAL A 211 21.46 -37.67 4.20
N GLY A 212 21.95 -37.90 2.99
CA GLY A 212 23.32 -38.32 2.70
C GLY A 212 24.24 -37.11 2.83
N GLY A 213 25.28 -37.26 3.65
CA GLY A 213 26.23 -36.22 4.07
C GLY A 213 27.30 -35.82 3.07
#